data_AF-A0A9E1Q0C0-F1
#
_entry.id   AF-A0A9E1Q0C0-F1
#
_cell.length_a   1.000
_cell.length_b   1.000
_cell.length_c   1.000
_cell.angle_alpha   90.00
_cell.angle_beta   90.00
_cell.angle_gamma   90.00
#
_symmetry.space_group_name_H-M   'P 1'
#
loop_
_entity.id
_entity.type
_entity.pdbx_description
1 polymer ?
#
loop_
_entity_poly.entity_id
_entity_poly.type
_entity_poly.pdbx_seq_one_letter_code
_entity_poly.pdbx_strand_id
1 'polypeptide(L)' 'MSGTTHPGAGCLWPMWDHSEKPDHHYCGGKRLEGQSYCSNHYVKSVRSSEEEKVPFVPHYSYQKKAA' A
#
# COMPACT_ATOMS: atom_id res chain seq x y z
N MET A 1 -21.72 -18.57 -0.85
CA MET A 1 -20.37 -18.07 -1.18
C MET A 1 -19.78 -17.54 0.11
N SER A 2 -18.87 -18.30 0.73
CA SER A 2 -18.36 -18.02 2.07
C SER A 2 -17.12 -17.14 1.96
N GLY A 3 -17.28 -15.84 2.24
CA GLY A 3 -16.16 -14.91 2.35
C GLY A 3 -15.27 -15.29 3.54
N THR A 4 -13.99 -15.51 3.28
CA THR A 4 -12.98 -15.77 4.31
C THR A 4 -12.76 -14.50 5.14
N THR A 5 -13.51 -14.37 6.24
CA THR A 5 -13.33 -13.32 7.24
C THR A 5 -12.01 -13.57 7.97
N HIS A 6 -10.93 -12.91 7.57
CA HIS A 6 -9.65 -12.99 8.29
C HIS A 6 -9.82 -12.39 9.70
N PRO A 7 -9.54 -13.14 10.78
CA PRO A 7 -9.69 -12.67 12.16
C PRO A 7 -8.63 -11.61 12.60
N GLY A 8 -7.84 -11.07 11.66
CA GLY A 8 -6.82 -10.02 11.86
C GLY A 8 -7.31 -8.60 11.55
N ALA A 9 -8.45 -8.25 12.16
CA ALA A 9 -8.84 -7.00 12.83
C ALA A 9 -8.44 -5.59 12.32
N GLY A 10 -8.65 -5.24 11.04
CA GLY A 10 -8.87 -3.84 10.64
C GLY A 10 -7.92 -3.25 9.60
N CYS A 11 -8.21 -2.04 9.13
CA CYS A 11 -7.61 -1.38 7.96
C CYS A 11 -6.08 -1.42 7.99
N LEU A 12 -5.48 -1.98 6.93
CA LEU A 12 -4.01 -2.12 6.78
C LEU A 12 -3.34 -0.87 6.22
N TRP A 13 -3.96 0.29 6.41
CA TRP A 13 -3.36 1.53 5.91
C TRP A 13 -2.20 1.91 6.83
N PRO A 14 -0.98 2.08 6.30
CA PRO A 14 0.18 2.46 7.11
C PRO A 14 -0.02 3.89 7.61
N MET A 15 0.19 4.09 8.91
CA MET A 15 0.04 5.39 9.56
C MET A 15 1.39 6.08 9.79
N TRP A 16 2.51 5.40 9.55
CA TRP A 16 3.83 6.01 9.64
C TRP A 16 4.14 6.87 8.42
N ASP A 17 4.82 7.99 8.66
CA ASP A 17 5.54 8.69 7.61
C ASP A 17 6.57 7.74 7.00
N HIS A 18 6.77 7.79 5.69
CA HIS A 18 7.77 7.02 4.92
C HIS A 18 9.23 7.37 5.32
N SER A 19 9.52 7.31 6.60
CA SER A 19 10.82 7.45 7.23
C SER A 19 11.61 6.14 7.10
N GLU A 20 12.91 6.22 7.37
CA GLU A 20 13.81 5.08 7.25
C GLU A 20 13.48 3.91 8.20
N LYS A 21 12.62 4.11 9.22
CA LYS A 21 12.23 3.09 10.19
C LYS A 21 10.71 2.92 10.21
N PRO A 22 10.15 1.83 9.64
CA PRO A 22 8.72 1.55 9.73
C PRO A 22 8.37 1.12 11.16
N ASP A 23 7.40 1.81 11.78
CA ASP A 23 6.88 1.44 13.11
C ASP A 23 5.76 0.38 13.04
N HIS A 24 5.35 -0.01 11.83
CA HIS A 24 4.27 -0.96 11.57
C HIS A 24 2.93 -0.58 12.24
N HIS A 25 2.66 0.71 12.44
CA HIS A 25 1.35 1.18 12.92
C HIS A 25 0.33 1.25 11.77
N TYR A 26 -0.80 0.58 11.94
CA TYR A 26 -1.87 0.52 10.95
C TYR A 26 -3.15 1.19 11.45
N CYS A 27 -3.96 1.68 10.52
CA CYS A 27 -5.22 2.36 10.84
C CYS A 27 -6.17 1.54 11.73
N GLY A 28 -6.28 0.22 11.52
CA GLY A 28 -7.11 -0.65 12.36
C GLY A 28 -8.64 -0.46 12.24
N GLY A 29 -9.11 0.53 11.46
CA GLY A 29 -10.55 0.77 11.25
C GLY A 29 -11.29 -0.39 10.56
N LYS A 30 -12.63 -0.41 10.59
CA LYS A 30 -13.42 -1.47 9.95
C LYS A 30 -13.14 -1.55 8.44
N ARG A 31 -12.68 -2.71 7.97
CA ARG A 31 -12.44 -2.97 6.54
C ARG A 31 -13.76 -3.12 5.80
N LEU A 32 -13.72 -2.82 4.50
CA LEU A 32 -14.76 -3.26 3.57
C LEU A 32 -14.62 -4.77 3.32
N GLU A 33 -15.74 -5.44 3.08
CA GLU A 33 -15.74 -6.88 2.82
C GLU A 33 -14.93 -7.19 1.55
N GLY A 34 -14.03 -8.17 1.64
CA GLY A 34 -13.11 -8.53 0.54
C GLY A 34 -11.98 -7.52 0.28
N GLN A 35 -11.85 -6.45 1.07
CA GLN A 35 -10.83 -5.42 0.88
C GLN A 35 -9.81 -5.34 2.03
N SER A 36 -8.65 -4.75 1.73
CA SER A 36 -7.56 -4.52 2.69
C SER A 36 -7.75 -3.27 3.56
N TYR A 37 -8.60 -2.33 3.12
CA TYR A 37 -8.73 -1.00 3.71
C TYR A 37 -10.17 -0.67 4.15
N CYS A 38 -10.32 0.35 5.02
CA CYS A 38 -11.60 0.98 5.31
C CYS A 38 -12.04 1.88 4.14
N SER A 39 -13.29 2.36 4.14
CA SER A 39 -13.83 3.21 3.07
C SER A 39 -12.94 4.42 2.73
N ASN A 40 -12.46 5.13 3.74
CA ASN A 40 -11.59 6.30 3.56
C ASN A 40 -10.26 5.94 2.89
N HIS A 41 -9.59 4.89 3.38
CA HIS A 41 -8.29 4.48 2.87
C HIS A 41 -8.37 3.71 1.55
N TYR A 42 -9.52 3.09 1.26
CA TYR A 42 -9.79 2.48 -0.04
C TYR A 42 -9.78 3.53 -1.14
N VAL A 43 -10.48 4.65 -0.97
CA VAL A 43 -10.51 5.76 -1.95
C VAL A 43 -9.11 6.30 -2.21
N LYS A 44 -8.27 6.45 -1.17
CA LYS A 44 -6.89 6.91 -1.32
C LYS A 44 -5.97 5.88 -2.00
N SER A 45 -6.28 4.60 -1.91
CA SER A 45 -5.47 3.53 -2.52
C SER A 45 -5.71 3.39 -4.03
N VAL A 46 -6.90 3.78 -4.50
CA VAL A 46 -7.26 3.69 -5.91
C VAL A 46 -6.64 4.89 -6.63
N ARG A 47 -5.65 4.62 -7.48
CA ARG A 47 -5.12 5.64 -8.39
C ARG A 47 -6.20 5.97 -9.42
N SER A 48 -6.63 7.24 -9.48
CA SER A 48 -7.51 7.72 -10.53
C SER A 48 -6.80 7.65 -11.89
N SER A 49 -7.52 7.28 -12.94
CA SER A 49 -6.98 7.17 -14.31
C SER A 49 -6.43 8.47 -14.89
N GLU A 50 -6.69 9.60 -14.24
CA GLU A 50 -6.14 10.93 -14.60
C GLU A 50 -4.70 11.14 -14.15
N GLU A 51 -4.15 10.28 -13.28
CA GLU A 51 -2.75 10.37 -12.92
C GLU A 51 -1.90 9.85 -14.08
N GLU A 52 -1.00 10.72 -14.58
CA GLU A 52 -0.13 10.37 -15.70
C GLU A 52 0.64 9.08 -15.34
N LYS A 53 0.38 8.02 -16.11
CA LYS A 53 0.96 6.71 -15.88
C LYS A 53 2.45 6.79 -16.24
N VAL A 54 3.27 7.22 -15.28
CA VAL A 54 4.71 7.26 -15.47
C VAL A 54 5.18 5.82 -15.66
N PRO A 55 5.83 5.49 -16.79
CA PRO A 55 6.39 4.17 -16.98
C PRO A 55 7.42 3.91 -15.88
N PHE A 56 7.36 2.74 -15.26
CA PHE A 56 8.40 2.30 -14.35
C PHE A 56 9.71 2.17 -15.13
N VAL A 57 10.66 3.08 -14.87
CA VAL A 57 12.02 3.01 -15.41
C VAL A 57 12.90 2.45 -14.30
N PRO A 58 13.27 1.15 -14.32
CA PRO A 58 14.20 0.61 -13.35
C PRO A 58 15.54 1.35 -13.48
N HIS A 59 15.95 2.02 -12.40
CA HIS A 59 17.22 2.71 -12.35
C HIS A 59 18.34 1.67 -12.21
N TYR A 60 18.90 1.21 -13.33
CA TYR A 60 20.08 0.36 -13.35
C TYR A 60 21.33 1.17 -13.00
N SER A 61 21.45 1.66 -11.76
CA SER A 61 22.73 2.11 -11.22
C SER A 61 23.52 0.90 -10.71
N TYR A 62 23.89 -0.01 -11.63
CA TYR A 62 25.01 -0.92 -11.40
C TYR A 62 26.19 -0.35 -12.19
N GLN A 63 26.91 0.59 -11.58
CA GLN A 63 28.20 1.01 -12.14
C GLN A 63 29.10 -0.22 -12.24
N LYS A 64 29.39 -0.63 -13.49
CA LYS A 64 30.59 -1.40 -13.80
C LYS A 64 31.79 -0.59 -13.31
N LYS A 65 32.35 -0.93 -12.14
CA LYS A 65 33.76 -0.67 -11.88
C LYS A 65 34.54 -1.75 -12.61
N ALA A 66 35.12 -1.35 -13.73
CA ALA A 66 36.21 -2.07 -14.36
C ALA A 66 37.39 -2.13 -13.39
N ALA A 67 38.00 -3.31 -13.26
CA ALA A 67 39.37 -3.52 -12.84
C ALA A 67 39.92 -4.69 -13.66
#